data_AF-A0A7V9ERG3-F1
#
_entry.id   AF-A0A7V9ERG3-F1
#
_cell.length_a   1.000
_cell.length_b   1.000
_cell.length_c   1.000
_cell.angle_alpha   90.00
_cell.angle_beta   90.00
_cell.angle_gamma   90.00
#
_symmetry.space_group_name_H-M   'P 1'
#
loop_
_entity.id
_entity.type
_entity.pdbx_description
1 polymer ?
#
loop_
_entity_poly.entity_id
_entity_poly.type
_entity_poly.pdbx_seq_one_letter_code
_entity_poly.pdbx_strand_id
1 'polypeptide(L)'
;MPELSRFYGIIIRMFSEPSEQHHVPHFHAYYGEQVAAFSISPVALIIGFVPQRQQRLVEASAELHVEELLADWALLEQGRKPSPITPLV
;
A
#
# COMPACT_ATOMS: atom_id res chain seq x y z
N MET A 1 12.45 3.12 -0.91
CA MET A 1 11.52 1.99 -0.67
C MET A 1 10.89 1.57 -1.99
N PRO A 2 10.65 0.27 -2.20
CA PRO A 2 10.16 -0.25 -3.47
C PRO A 2 8.77 0.29 -3.79
N GLU A 3 8.60 0.75 -5.02
CA GLU A 3 7.31 1.08 -5.61
C GLU A 3 6.68 -0.20 -6.15
N LEU A 4 5.46 -0.49 -5.70
CA LEU A 4 4.69 -1.64 -6.16
C LEU A 4 3.89 -1.29 -7.41
N SER A 5 3.21 -0.14 -7.38
CA SER A 5 2.29 0.27 -8.44
C SER A 5 2.15 1.78 -8.50
N ARG A 6 1.68 2.28 -9.65
CA ARG A 6 1.43 3.70 -9.88
C ARG A 6 0.27 3.90 -10.85
N PHE A 7 -0.69 4.73 -10.47
CA PHE A 7 -1.88 5.03 -11.28
C PHE A 7 -2.47 6.38 -10.88
N TYR A 8 -3.05 7.13 -11.81
CA TYR A 8 -3.79 8.38 -11.52
C TYR A 8 -3.04 9.40 -10.61
N GLY A 9 -1.69 9.43 -10.67
CA GLY A 9 -0.83 10.26 -9.82
C GLY A 9 -0.60 9.72 -8.40
N ILE A 10 -1.16 8.55 -8.08
CA ILE A 10 -0.99 7.80 -6.84
C ILE A 10 0.21 6.85 -7.00
N ILE A 11 1.04 6.75 -5.97
CA ILE A 11 2.16 5.83 -5.90
C ILE A 11 1.96 4.89 -4.71
N ILE A 12 1.93 3.59 -4.97
CA ILE A 12 1.83 2.55 -3.94
C ILE A 12 3.24 2.06 -3.61
N ARG A 13 3.58 2.08 -2.32
CA ARG A 13 4.86 1.59 -1.78
C ARG A 13 4.61 0.67 -0.61
N MET A 14 5.55 -0.23 -0.37
CA MET A 14 5.49 -1.12 0.78
C MET A 14 6.85 -1.24 1.44
N PHE A 15 6.84 -1.13 2.76
CA PHE A 15 7.98 -1.24 3.63
C PHE A 15 7.49 -1.39 5.07
N SER A 16 8.29 -2.01 5.92
CA SER A 16 8.07 -2.04 7.36
C SER A 16 8.77 -0.87 8.03
N GLU A 17 8.10 -0.18 8.96
CA GLU A 17 8.75 0.78 9.84
C GLU A 17 9.28 0.06 11.09
N PRO A 18 10.57 0.24 11.46
CA PRO A 18 11.16 -0.44 12.62
C PRO A 18 10.48 -0.13 13.97
N SER A 19 9.71 0.96 14.02
CA SER A 19 9.06 1.51 15.22
C SER A 19 7.57 1.20 15.33
N GLU A 20 6.95 0.57 14.33
CA GLU A 20 5.53 0.24 14.40
C GLU A 20 5.29 -0.93 15.35
N GLN A 21 4.64 -0.64 16.48
CA GLN A 21 4.18 -1.65 17.45
C GLN A 21 3.09 -2.57 16.88
N HIS A 22 2.54 -2.24 15.72
CA HIS A 22 1.49 -2.99 15.06
C HIS A 22 2.07 -3.67 13.82
N HIS A 23 2.46 -4.95 13.97
CA HIS A 23 2.82 -5.87 12.88
C HIS A 23 1.61 -6.21 12.00
N VAL A 24 0.86 -5.20 11.55
CA VAL A 24 -0.28 -5.38 10.66
C VAL A 24 0.21 -5.21 9.23
N PRO A 25 -0.10 -6.14 8.31
CA PRO A 25 0.20 -5.99 6.90
C PRO A 25 -0.44 -4.72 6.33
N HIS A 26 0.41 -3.81 5.85
CA HIS A 26 -0.03 -2.52 5.34
C HIS A 26 0.81 -2.07 4.14
N PHE A 27 0.31 -1.05 3.44
CA PHE A 27 1.02 -0.38 2.36
C PHE A 27 0.79 1.14 2.45
N HIS A 28 1.62 1.90 1.75
CA HIS A 28 1.60 3.35 1.74
C HIS A 28 1.18 3.88 0.37
N ALA A 29 0.24 4.82 0.36
CA ALA A 29 -0.18 5.56 -0.82
C ALA A 29 0.31 7.01 -0.74
N TYR A 30 0.96 7.47 -1.81
CA TYR A 30 1.44 8.85 -1.96
C TYR A 30 0.69 9.53 -3.10
N TYR A 31 0.21 10.76 -2.85
CA TYR A 31 -0.41 11.63 -3.86
C TYR A 31 0.06 13.07 -3.69
N GLY A 32 1.00 13.51 -4.53
CA GLY A 32 1.69 14.78 -4.33
C GLY A 32 2.45 14.79 -2.99
N GLU A 33 2.12 15.74 -2.11
CA GLU A 33 2.70 15.84 -0.75
C GLU A 33 1.91 15.04 0.31
N GLN A 34 0.78 14.45 -0.08
CA GLN A 34 -0.12 13.72 0.81
C GLN A 34 0.26 12.25 0.89
N VAL A 35 0.21 11.68 2.10
CA VAL A 35 0.62 10.31 2.40
C VAL A 35 -0.40 9.67 3.34
N ALA A 36 -0.75 8.42 3.04
CA ALA A 36 -1.63 7.60 3.86
C ALA A 36 -1.14 6.15 3.90
N ALA A 37 -1.34 5.48 5.03
CA ALA A 37 -1.09 4.05 5.19
C ALA A 37 -2.41 3.28 5.30
N PHE A 38 -2.50 2.14 4.64
CA PHE A 38 -3.70 1.31 4.54
C PHE A 38 -3.41 -0.13 4.97
N SER A 39 -4.30 -0.73 5.75
CA SER A 39 -4.27 -2.17 6.01
C SER A 39 -4.62 -2.95 4.73
N ILE A 40 -4.11 -4.17 4.59
CA ILE A 40 -4.34 -5.00 3.40
C ILE A 40 -5.59 -5.88 3.56
N SER A 41 -5.86 -6.39 4.76
CA SER A 41 -7.00 -7.27 5.03
C SER A 41 -7.57 -7.03 6.43
N PRO A 42 -8.70 -6.30 6.57
CA PRO A 42 -9.45 -5.63 5.49
C PRO A 42 -8.68 -4.44 4.91
N VAL A 43 -9.07 -4.02 3.70
CA VAL A 43 -8.56 -2.77 3.11
C VAL A 43 -9.20 -1.58 3.83
N ALA A 44 -8.40 -0.83 4.59
CA ALA A 44 -8.88 0.33 5.33
C ALA A 44 -7.75 1.33 5.60
N LEU A 45 -8.09 2.62 5.63
CA LEU A 45 -7.15 3.66 6.04
C LEU A 45 -6.78 3.48 7.52
N ILE A 46 -5.49 3.39 7.82
CA ILE A 46 -4.96 3.31 9.18
C ILE A 46 -4.64 4.72 9.68
N ILE A 47 -3.80 5.44 8.93
CA ILE A 47 -3.29 6.76 9.31
C ILE A 47 -2.93 7.58 8.07
N GLY A 48 -2.87 8.89 8.26
CA GLY A 48 -2.52 9.85 7.23
C GLY A 48 -3.74 10.31 6.44
N PHE A 49 -3.49 10.86 5.27
CA PHE A 49 -4.52 11.49 4.47
C PHE A 49 -4.16 11.48 2.99
N VAL A 50 -5.15 11.19 2.15
CA VAL A 50 -5.21 11.51 0.72
C VAL A 50 -6.63 12.00 0.43
N PRO A 51 -6.88 12.77 -0.64
CA PRO A 51 -8.22 13.29 -0.89
C PRO A 51 -9.18 12.15 -1.20
N GLN A 52 -10.45 12.32 -0.87
CA GLN A 52 -11.45 11.24 -0.88
C GLN A 52 -11.53 10.48 -2.21
N ARG A 53 -11.32 11.17 -3.35
CA ARG A 53 -11.30 10.53 -4.67
C ARG A 53 -10.14 9.53 -4.81
N GLN A 54 -8.94 9.92 -4.38
CA GLN A 54 -7.74 9.09 -4.42
C GLN A 54 -7.85 7.96 -3.41
N GLN A 55 -8.39 8.22 -2.21
CA GLN A 55 -8.65 7.17 -1.24
C GLN A 55 -9.50 6.03 -1.83
N ARG A 56 -10.62 6.36 -2.49
CA ARG A 56 -11.47 5.34 -3.14
C ARG A 56 -10.74 4.55 -4.24
N LEU A 57 -9.87 5.21 -5.01
CA LEU A 57 -9.06 4.54 -6.03
C LEU A 57 -8.02 3.60 -5.41
N VAL A 58 -7.39 4.02 -4.31
CA VAL A 58 -6.46 3.19 -3.54
C VAL A 58 -7.17 1.97 -2.97
N GLU A 59 -8.31 2.18 -2.31
CA GLU A 59 -9.11 1.09 -1.71
C GLU A 59 -9.56 0.08 -2.77
N ALA A 60 -10.15 0.55 -3.88
CA ALA A 60 -10.56 -0.32 -4.98
C ALA A 60 -9.37 -1.08 -5.61
N SER A 61 -8.22 -0.41 -5.79
CA SER A 61 -7.02 -1.09 -6.29
C SER A 61 -6.53 -2.14 -5.30
N ALA A 62 -6.52 -1.84 -4.01
CA ALA A 62 -6.06 -2.78 -2.99
C ALA A 62 -7.00 -3.98 -2.85
N GLU A 63 -8.32 -3.78 -2.94
CA GLU A 63 -9.31 -4.86 -2.91
C GLU A 63 -9.10 -5.87 -4.05
N LEU A 64 -8.71 -5.42 -5.23
CA LEU A 64 -8.44 -6.30 -6.38
C LEU A 64 -7.10 -7.05 -6.27
N HIS A 65 -6.17 -6.55 -5.45
CA HIS A 65 -4.80 -7.06 -5.36
C HIS A 65 -4.42 -7.51 -3.94
N VAL A 66 -5.42 -7.87 -3.10
CA VAL A 66 -5.19 -8.27 -1.69
C VAL A 66 -4.18 -9.42 -1.60
N GLU A 67 -4.31 -10.44 -2.46
CA GLU A 67 -3.42 -11.61 -2.44
C GLU A 67 -1.97 -11.23 -2.78
N GLU A 68 -1.77 -10.39 -3.79
CA GLU A 68 -0.44 -9.90 -4.18
C GLU A 68 0.18 -9.02 -3.09
N LEU A 69 -0.60 -8.13 -2.49
CA LEU A 69 -0.15 -7.27 -1.39
C LEU A 69 0.25 -8.10 -0.15
N LEU A 70 -0.50 -9.14 0.19
CA LEU A 70 -0.13 -10.04 1.30
C LEU A 70 1.13 -10.85 0.99
N ALA A 71 1.29 -11.33 -0.25
CA ALA A 71 2.49 -12.03 -0.67
C ALA A 71 3.73 -11.11 -0.61
N ASP A 72 3.60 -9.87 -1.06
CA ASP A 72 4.65 -8.86 -0.99
C ASP A 72 5.01 -8.48 0.45
N TRP A 73 4.02 -8.41 1.33
CA TRP A 73 4.28 -8.22 2.76
C TRP A 73 5.12 -9.36 3.33
N ALA A 74 4.75 -10.62 3.03
CA ALA A 74 5.50 -11.79 3.48
C ALA A 74 6.94 -11.81 2.93
N LEU A 75 7.17 -11.31 1.71
CA LEU A 75 8.52 -11.13 1.17
C LEU A 75 9.31 -10.10 1.99
N LEU A 76 8.70 -8.97 2.33
CA LEU A 76 9.36 -7.93 3.14
C LEU A 76 9.72 -8.43 4.54
N GLU A 77 8.85 -9.21 5.19
CA GLU A 77 9.15 -9.83 6.49
C GLU A 77 10.37 -10.77 6.43
N GLN A 78 10.63 -11.36 5.27
CA GLN A 78 11.81 -12.19 5.00
C GLN A 78 13.03 -11.38 4.55
N GLY A 79 12.97 -10.05 4.57
CA GLY A 79 14.02 -9.16 4.07
C GLY A 79 14.18 -9.18 2.55
N ARG A 80 13.18 -9.71 1.83
CA ARG A 80 13.16 -9.78 0.37
C ARG A 80 12.41 -8.58 -0.21
N LYS A 81 12.77 -8.20 -1.43
CA LYS A 81 12.10 -7.10 -2.13
C LYS A 81 10.73 -7.57 -2.64
N PRO A 82 9.66 -6.79 -2.46
CA PRO A 82 8.34 -7.04 -3.04
C PRO A 82 8.36 -6.84 -4.56
N SER A 83 7.35 -7.40 -5.24
CA SER A 83 7.23 -7.43 -6.69
C SER A 83 6.37 -6.27 -7.21
N PRO A 84 6.55 -5.81 -8.46
CA PRO A 84 5.63 -4.86 -9.06
C PRO A 84 4.22 -5.47 -9.23
N ILE A 85 3.19 -4.69 -8.91
CA ILE A 85 1.76 -5.04 -9.06
C ILE A 85 1.17 -4.22 -10.21
N THR A 86 0.42 -4.88 -11.09
CA THR A 86 -0.20 -4.23 -12.25
C THR A 86 -1.22 -3.18 -11.80
N PRO A 87 -1.12 -1.91 -12.23
CA PRO A 87 -2.04 -0.86 -11.80
C PRO A 87 -3.45 -1.02 -12.39
N LEU A 88 -4.44 -0.42 -11.72
CA LEU A 88 -5.75 -0.12 -12.32
C LEU A 88 -5.56 0.78 -13.56
N VAL A 89 -5.97 0.29 -14.73
CA VAL A 89 -6.07 1.05 -15.99
C VAL A 89 -7.28 1.95 -16.02
#